data_AF-A0A969M1M4-F1
#
_entry.id   AF-A0A969M1M4-F1
#
_cell.length_a   1.000
_cell.length_b   1.000
_cell.length_c   1.000
_cell.angle_alpha   90.00
_cell.angle_beta   90.00
_cell.angle_gamma   90.00
#
_symmetry.space_group_name_H-M   'P 1'
#
loop_
_entity.id
_entity.type
_entity.pdbx_description
1 polymer ?
#
loop_
_entity_poly.entity_id
_entity_poly.type
_entity_poly.pdbx_seq_one_letter_code
_entity_poly.pdbx_strand_id
1 'polypeptide(L)'
;MTIILIVMILALLIPLYEAWQDEDIWQTMLAFSSVATKAAIMILFISVLRDDQMIGVVGVIILSVGNAGLMLLAHIIKRLNDAL
;
A
#
# COMPACT_ATOMS: atom_id res chain seq x y z
N MET A 1 -6.08 -16.47 -17.03
CA MET A 1 -6.23 -16.27 -15.56
C MET A 1 -4.89 -16.00 -14.87
N THR A 2 -3.79 -16.62 -15.29
CA THR A 2 -2.43 -16.42 -14.72
C THR A 2 -1.80 -15.07 -15.06
N ILE A 3 -2.17 -14.46 -16.20
CA ILE A 3 -1.61 -13.18 -16.66
C ILE A 3 -1.99 -12.02 -15.73
N ILE A 4 -3.21 -12.01 -15.20
CA ILE A 4 -3.68 -10.98 -14.25
C ILE A 4 -2.88 -11.07 -12.94
N LEU A 5 -2.64 -12.29 -12.44
CA LEU A 5 -1.79 -12.53 -11.26
C LEU A 5 -0.35 -12.05 -11.47
N ILE A 6 0.23 -12.30 -12.66
CA ILE A 6 1.58 -11.86 -13.02
C ILE A 6 1.67 -10.32 -13.08
N VAL A 7 0.66 -9.66 -13.64
CA VAL A 7 0.61 -8.18 -13.69
C VAL A 7 0.46 -7.59 -12.29
N MET A 8 -0.32 -8.23 -11.40
CA MET A 8 -0.44 -7.81 -10.01
C MET A 8 0.86 -7.99 -9.21
N ILE A 9 1.59 -9.08 -9.45
CA ILE A 9 2.92 -9.32 -8.84
C ILE A 9 3.94 -8.29 -9.34
N LEU A 10 3.95 -8.00 -10.65
CA LEU A 10 4.84 -6.98 -11.23
C LEU A 10 4.51 -5.58 -10.71
N ALA A 11 3.23 -5.25 -10.56
CA ALA A 11 2.80 -3.99 -9.94
C ALA A 11 3.22 -3.89 -8.46
N LEU A 12 3.36 -5.01 -7.77
CA LEU A 12 3.84 -5.10 -6.38
C LEU A 12 5.38 -4.97 -6.29
N LEU A 13 6.11 -5.26 -7.36
CA LEU A 13 7.57 -5.13 -7.41
C LEU A 13 8.04 -3.68 -7.56
N ILE A 14 7.23 -2.83 -8.21
CA ILE A 14 7.52 -1.39 -8.39
C ILE A 14 7.75 -0.66 -7.04
N PRO A 15 6.82 -0.73 -6.07
CA PRO A 15 7.03 -0.10 -4.76
C PRO A 15 8.16 -0.74 -3.95
N LEU A 16 8.45 -2.02 -4.18
CA LEU A 16 9.52 -2.74 -3.50
C LEU A 16 10.91 -2.31 -4.00
N TYR A 17 11.01 -1.90 -5.27
CA TYR A 17 12.24 -1.37 -5.85
C TYR A 17 12.49 0.09 -5.40
N GLU A 18 11.44 0.92 -5.39
CA GLU A 18 11.52 2.30 -4.88
C GLU A 18 11.94 2.32 -3.39
N ALA A 19 11.41 1.39 -2.60
CA ALA A 19 11.76 1.23 -1.19
C ALA A 19 13.20 0.79 -0.91
N TRP A 20 13.90 0.27 -1.93
CA TRP A 20 15.29 -0.13 -1.82
C TRP A 20 16.25 1.02 -2.18
N GLN A 21 15.75 2.12 -2.78
CA GLN A 21 16.57 3.16 -3.39
C GLN A 21 16.67 4.45 -2.57
N ASP A 22 15.78 4.70 -1.59
CA ASP A 22 15.82 5.92 -0.78
C ASP A 22 16.23 5.65 0.69
N GLU A 23 17.37 6.23 1.09
CA GLU A 23 17.90 6.24 2.46
C GLU A 23 17.00 7.03 3.43
N ASP A 24 16.01 7.78 2.93
CA ASP A 24 15.04 8.52 3.72
C ASP A 24 13.78 7.69 4.00
N ILE A 25 13.75 7.06 5.18
CA ILE A 25 12.66 6.22 5.72
C ILE A 25 11.29 6.89 5.58
N TRP A 26 11.24 8.22 5.68
CA TRP A 26 10.01 8.99 5.56
C TRP A 26 9.48 9.06 4.11
N GLN A 27 10.35 9.17 3.11
CA GLN A 27 9.95 9.14 1.70
C GLN A 27 9.51 7.75 1.26
N THR A 28 10.25 6.71 1.69
CA THR A 28 9.88 5.32 1.44
C THR A 28 8.50 5.00 2.03
N MET A 29 8.16 5.53 3.21
CA MET A 29 6.82 5.35 3.77
C MET A 29 5.71 6.04 2.99
N LEU A 30 5.96 7.27 2.53
CA LEU A 30 5.01 8.03 1.72
C LEU A 30 4.77 7.37 0.37
N ALA A 31 5.81 6.78 -0.24
CA ALA A 31 5.69 5.99 -1.46
C ALA A 31 4.81 4.74 -1.23
N PHE A 32 5.04 4.01 -0.13
CA PHE A 32 4.19 2.86 0.24
C PHE A 32 2.73 3.26 0.49
N SER A 33 2.49 4.37 1.17
CA SER A 33 1.15 4.91 1.44
C SER A 33 0.39 5.24 0.14
N SER A 34 1.07 5.87 -0.82
CA SER A 34 0.49 6.20 -2.12
C SER A 34 0.12 4.94 -2.92
N VAL A 35 0.99 3.94 -2.89
CA VAL A 35 0.76 2.65 -3.56
C VAL A 35 -0.40 1.88 -2.93
N ALA A 36 -0.44 1.80 -1.60
CA ALA A 36 -1.53 1.18 -0.86
C ALA A 36 -2.88 1.85 -1.20
N THR A 37 -2.89 3.17 -1.29
CA THR A 37 -4.09 3.94 -1.64
C THR A 37 -4.54 3.65 -3.08
N LYS A 38 -3.62 3.66 -4.06
CA LYS A 38 -3.93 3.31 -5.46
C LYS A 38 -4.46 1.89 -5.62
N ALA A 39 -3.86 0.93 -4.91
CA ALA A 39 -4.31 -0.46 -4.92
C ALA A 39 -5.70 -0.62 -4.29
N ALA A 40 -5.95 0.04 -3.16
CA ALA A 40 -7.24 -0.04 -2.49
C ALA A 40 -8.37 0.61 -3.30
N ILE A 41 -8.11 1.74 -3.96
CA ILE A 41 -9.06 2.35 -4.92
C ILE A 41 -9.36 1.38 -6.08
N MET A 42 -8.34 0.70 -6.61
CA MET A 42 -8.54 -0.29 -7.67
C MET A 42 -9.40 -1.48 -7.20
N ILE A 43 -9.20 -1.96 -5.97
CA ILE A 43 -10.04 -3.02 -5.36
C ILE A 43 -11.48 -2.56 -5.19
N LEU A 44 -11.70 -1.32 -4.73
CA LEU A 44 -13.05 -0.74 -4.62
C LEU A 44 -13.73 -0.62 -5.98
N PHE A 45 -13.00 -0.18 -7.00
CA PHE A 45 -13.52 -0.08 -8.37
C PHE A 45 -13.93 -1.45 -8.92
N ILE A 46 -13.12 -2.49 -8.66
CA ILE A 46 -13.43 -3.87 -9.06
C ILE A 46 -14.64 -4.43 -8.29
N SER A 47 -14.81 -4.08 -7.01
CA SER A 47 -15.98 -4.47 -6.20
C SER A 47 -17.28 -3.91 -6.78
N VAL A 48 -17.29 -2.62 -7.15
CA VAL A 48 -18.46 -1.98 -7.78
C VAL A 48 -18.77 -2.64 -9.13
N LEU A 49 -17.76 -3.00 -9.93
CA LEU A 49 -17.96 -3.65 -11.23
C LEU A 49 -18.48 -5.10 -11.12
N ARG A 50 -18.15 -5.82 -10.05
CA ARG A 50 -18.59 -7.21 -9.83
C ARG A 50 -19.86 -7.36 -9.00
N ASP A 51 -20.43 -6.26 -8.50
CA ASP A 51 -21.57 -6.24 -7.57
C ASP A 51 -21.30 -7.07 -6.28
N ASP A 52 -20.02 -7.26 -5.93
CA ASP A 52 -19.62 -8.05 -4.76
C ASP A 52 -19.23 -7.10 -3.62
N GLN A 53 -20.16 -6.95 -2.68
CA GLN A 53 -19.99 -6.05 -1.52
C GLN A 53 -18.86 -6.49 -0.58
N MET A 54 -18.56 -7.79 -0.47
CA MET A 54 -17.53 -8.25 0.47
C MET A 54 -16.13 -7.82 0.01
N ILE A 55 -15.88 -7.82 -1.30
CA ILE A 55 -14.62 -7.31 -1.87
C ILE A 55 -14.45 -5.80 -1.61
N GLY A 56 -15.56 -5.06 -1.61
CA GLY A 56 -15.57 -3.63 -1.31
C GLY A 56 -15.16 -3.34 0.13
N VAL A 57 -15.70 -4.12 1.09
CA VAL A 57 -15.32 -4.01 2.51
C VAL A 57 -13.83 -4.27 2.72
N VAL A 58 -13.27 -5.30 2.05
CA VAL A 58 -11.83 -5.59 2.09
C VAL A 58 -11.02 -4.40 1.55
N GLY A 59 -11.46 -3.80 0.45
CA GLY A 59 -10.86 -2.59 -0.12
C GLY A 59 -10.84 -1.42 0.87
N VAL A 60 -11.96 -1.14 1.53
CA VAL A 60 -12.06 -0.07 2.55
C VAL A 60 -11.12 -0.33 3.73
N ILE A 61 -11.01 -1.57 4.20
CA ILE A 61 -10.13 -1.93 5.32
C ILE A 61 -8.67 -1.66 4.95
N ILE A 62 -8.24 -2.09 3.76
CA ILE A 62 -6.87 -1.86 3.28
C ILE A 62 -6.59 -0.36 3.15
N LEU A 63 -7.55 0.43 2.64
CA LEU A 63 -7.42 1.87 2.46
C LEU A 63 -7.30 2.61 3.80
N SER A 64 -8.09 2.20 4.79
CA SER A 64 -8.17 2.88 6.10
C SER A 64 -6.99 2.47 6.99
N VAL A 65 -6.85 1.16 7.23
CA VAL A 65 -5.89 0.61 8.19
C VAL A 65 -4.48 0.64 7.60
N GLY A 66 -4.32 0.34 6.31
CA GLY A 66 -3.02 0.32 5.66
C GLY A 66 -2.34 1.69 5.69
N ASN A 67 -3.10 2.75 5.40
CA ASN A 67 -2.52 4.10 5.35
C ASN A 67 -2.17 4.64 6.75
N ALA A 68 -3.05 4.42 7.73
CA ALA A 68 -2.78 4.77 9.12
C ALA A 68 -1.61 3.96 9.71
N GLY A 69 -1.54 2.67 9.41
CA GLY A 69 -0.46 1.78 9.86
C GLY A 69 0.90 2.18 9.31
N LEU A 70 0.97 2.59 8.03
CA LEU A 70 2.19 3.10 7.43
C LEU A 70 2.63 4.42 8.08
N MET A 71 1.72 5.37 8.35
CA MET A 71 2.08 6.60 9.06
C MET A 71 2.57 6.34 10.50
N LEU A 72 1.97 5.38 11.20
CA LEU A 72 2.37 5.00 12.56
C LEU A 72 3.76 4.37 12.58
N LEU A 73 4.04 3.46 11.65
CA LEU A 73 5.34 2.83 11.52
C LEU A 73 6.41 3.87 11.15
N ALA A 74 6.09 4.87 10.32
CA ALA A 74 7.01 5.96 10.00
C ALA A 74 7.41 6.72 11.27
N HIS A 75 6.42 7.01 12.11
CA HIS A 75 6.60 7.74 13.36
C HIS A 75 7.44 6.94 14.36
N ILE A 76 7.25 5.62 14.44
CA ILE A 76 8.03 4.73 15.31
C ILE A 76 9.49 4.68 14.87
N ILE A 77 9.74 4.54 13.56
CA ILE A 77 11.12 4.47 13.06
C ILE A 77 11.84 5.81 13.26
N LYS A 78 11.16 6.94 12.98
CA LYS A 78 11.69 8.28 13.28
C LYS A 78 12.07 8.42 14.76
N ARG A 79 11.18 8.00 15.65
CA ARG A 79 11.43 8.05 17.10
C ARG A 79 12.60 7.18 17.55
N LEU A 80 12.84 6.03 16.90
CA LEU A 80 14.01 5.19 17.18
C LEU A 80 15.31 5.82 16.71
N ASN A 81 15.30 6.48 15.54
CA ASN A 81 16.47 7.16 15.01
C ASN A 81 16.84 8.42 15.80
N ASP A 82 15.85 9.18 16.28
CA ASP A 82 16.07 10.38 17.11
C ASP A 82 16.53 10.03 18.55
N ALA A 83 16.34 8.79 19.00
CA ALA A 83 16.68 8.33 20.35
C ALA A 83 18.07 7.66 20.44
N LEU A 84 18.79 7.56 19.33
CA LEU A 84 20.08 6.88 19.17
C LEU A 84 21.19 7.92 18.93
#